data_AF-A0A8B7BBB3-F1
#
_entry.id   AF-A0A8B7BBB3-F1
#
_cell.length_a   1.000
_cell.length_b   1.000
_cell.length_c   1.000
_cell.angle_alpha   90.00
_cell.angle_beta   90.00
_cell.angle_gamma   90.00
#
_symmetry.space_group_name_H-M   'P 1'
#
loop_
_entity.id
_entity.type
_entity.pdbx_description
1 polymer ?
#
loop_
_entity_poly.entity_id
_entity_poly.type
_entity_poly.pdbx_seq_one_letter_code
_entity_poly.pdbx_strand_id
1 'polypeptide(L)'
;MSGAGSQKANCARWCPENSTCISATACRCDPGFSSPSGDITSPAEACDDINECSPPVRVSCGKFADCRNVEGSYYCTCSPGYTLPTGGKTFRNESENMCQDMNKCRSGQHRCHNSTFCVYTEESYTCHCHRGWTPKPGFQNNQMTTECEEMSFPSWSRPSGVTSQSLSRFFDKLQDLSRDFKPDFANYTIK
;
A
#
# COMPACT_ATOMS: atom_id res chain seq x y z
N MET A 1 -31.14 15.31 47.95
CA MET A 1 -31.19 13.83 48.03
C MET A 1 -29.95 13.31 47.33
N SER A 2 -28.87 13.12 48.08
CA SER A 2 -27.57 12.69 47.57
C SER A 2 -27.59 11.18 47.39
N GLY A 3 -27.37 10.72 46.15
CA GLY A 3 -27.35 9.31 45.80
C GLY A 3 -26.21 8.59 46.53
N ALA A 4 -26.57 7.60 47.35
CA ALA A 4 -25.62 6.72 48.00
C ALA A 4 -24.96 5.82 46.95
N GLY A 5 -23.69 6.07 46.65
CA GLY A 5 -22.82 5.10 46.01
C GLY A 5 -22.67 3.90 46.93
N SER A 6 -23.33 2.80 46.58
CA SER A 6 -23.26 1.54 47.31
C SER A 6 -21.80 1.07 47.34
N GLN A 7 -21.17 1.17 48.51
CA GLN A 7 -19.83 0.62 48.72
C GLN A 7 -19.91 -0.89 48.55
N LYS A 8 -19.11 -1.42 47.62
CA LYS A 8 -19.02 -2.85 47.27
C LYS A 8 -18.43 -3.63 48.46
N ALA A 9 -19.26 -3.93 49.47
CA ALA A 9 -18.87 -4.61 50.71
C ALA A 9 -18.41 -6.08 50.51
N ASN A 10 -18.54 -6.60 49.28
CA ASN A 10 -18.21 -7.97 48.89
C ASN A 10 -17.19 -8.01 47.74
N CYS A 11 -16.22 -7.12 47.72
CA CYS A 11 -15.21 -7.05 46.66
C CYS A 11 -13.80 -7.09 47.26
N ALA A 12 -13.00 -8.05 46.78
CA ALA A 12 -11.58 -8.17 47.08
C ALA A 12 -10.85 -6.86 46.73
N ARG A 13 -10.13 -6.30 47.71
CA ARG A 13 -9.32 -5.08 47.55
C ARG A 13 -7.89 -5.34 47.05
N TRP A 14 -7.56 -6.61 46.83
CA TRP A 14 -6.22 -7.09 46.53
C TRP A 14 -6.10 -7.65 45.11
N CYS A 15 -7.10 -7.43 44.26
CA CYS A 15 -7.05 -7.87 42.88
C CYS A 15 -5.84 -7.26 42.15
N PRO A 16 -5.06 -8.06 41.40
CA PRO A 16 -3.91 -7.57 40.64
C PRO A 16 -4.32 -6.65 39.49
N GLU A 17 -3.35 -6.01 38.85
CA GLU A 17 -3.59 -5.20 37.65
C GLU A 17 -4.28 -6.01 36.54
N ASN A 18 -5.04 -5.33 35.69
CA ASN A 18 -5.83 -5.92 34.60
C ASN A 18 -6.82 -7.00 35.08
N SER A 19 -7.39 -6.79 36.27
CA SER A 19 -8.41 -7.67 36.84
C SER A 19 -9.49 -6.92 37.61
N THR A 20 -10.67 -7.51 37.66
CA THR A 20 -11.84 -6.98 38.36
C THR A 20 -12.32 -7.94 39.44
N CYS A 21 -12.69 -7.39 40.60
CA CYS A 21 -13.22 -8.19 41.70
C CYS A 21 -14.62 -8.73 41.36
N ILE A 22 -14.77 -10.05 41.47
CA ILE A 22 -16.05 -10.75 41.28
C ILE A 22 -16.68 -11.11 42.63
N SER A 23 -15.88 -11.28 43.69
CA SER A 23 -16.36 -11.53 45.05
C SER A 23 -15.39 -10.95 46.09
N ALA A 24 -15.66 -11.18 47.38
CA ALA A 24 -14.80 -10.75 48.48
C ALA A 24 -13.44 -11.49 48.50
N THR A 25 -13.38 -12.66 47.86
CA THR A 25 -12.22 -13.56 47.88
C THR A 25 -11.73 -13.97 46.49
N ALA A 26 -12.29 -13.40 45.43
CA ALA A 26 -11.91 -13.75 44.07
C ALA A 26 -11.96 -12.55 43.11
N CYS A 27 -11.05 -12.60 42.15
CA CYS A 27 -10.89 -11.63 41.06
C CYS A 27 -10.92 -12.39 39.72
N ARG A 28 -11.20 -11.67 38.64
CA ARG A 28 -11.17 -12.21 37.28
C ARG A 28 -10.39 -11.27 36.38
N CYS A 29 -9.56 -11.82 35.50
CA CYS A 29 -8.85 -11.01 34.52
C CYS A 29 -9.82 -10.24 33.62
N ASP A 30 -9.42 -9.02 33.27
CA ASP A 30 -10.17 -8.20 32.33
C ASP A 30 -10.08 -8.80 30.91
N PRO A 31 -11.01 -8.46 29.99
CA PRO A 31 -10.98 -8.97 28.63
C PRO A 31 -9.63 -8.67 27.96
N GLY A 32 -9.06 -9.68 27.29
CA GLY A 32 -7.72 -9.59 26.69
C GLY A 32 -6.59 -10.08 27.60
N PHE A 33 -6.89 -10.47 28.85
CA PHE A 33 -5.92 -11.01 29.79
C PHE A 33 -6.32 -12.38 30.30
N SER A 34 -5.34 -13.17 30.74
CA SER A 34 -5.57 -14.50 31.29
C SER A 34 -4.67 -14.81 32.48
N SER A 35 -5.20 -15.63 33.39
CA SER A 35 -4.44 -16.29 34.45
C SER A 35 -4.57 -17.81 34.24
N PRO A 36 -3.50 -18.61 34.50
CA PRO A 36 -3.57 -20.06 34.42
C PRO A 36 -4.68 -20.68 35.29
N SER A 37 -5.05 -20.02 36.38
CA SER A 37 -6.08 -20.46 37.32
C SER A 37 -7.51 -20.09 36.88
N GLY A 38 -7.64 -19.23 35.87
CA GLY A 38 -8.91 -18.60 35.49
C GLY A 38 -9.34 -17.52 36.49
N ASP A 39 -10.06 -17.93 37.54
CA ASP A 39 -10.42 -17.02 38.63
C ASP A 39 -9.28 -16.94 39.65
N ILE A 40 -8.87 -15.71 39.96
CA ILE A 40 -7.75 -15.41 40.85
C ILE A 40 -8.23 -15.42 42.30
N THR A 41 -7.55 -16.19 43.15
CA THR A 41 -7.88 -16.31 44.58
C THR A 41 -6.74 -15.86 45.50
N SER A 42 -5.58 -15.54 44.93
CA SER A 42 -4.41 -15.03 45.65
C SER A 42 -3.85 -13.74 45.02
N PRO A 43 -3.39 -12.76 45.82
CA PRO A 43 -2.73 -11.55 45.32
C PRO A 43 -1.40 -11.80 44.60
N ALA A 44 -0.83 -13.01 44.72
CA ALA A 44 0.41 -13.39 44.04
C ALA A 44 0.20 -13.82 42.58
N GLU A 45 -1.04 -14.03 42.16
CA GLU A 45 -1.37 -14.34 40.77
C GLU A 45 -1.41 -13.04 39.94
N ALA A 46 -1.16 -13.17 38.63
CA ALA A 46 -1.17 -12.06 37.69
C ALA A 46 -2.11 -12.37 36.53
N CYS A 47 -2.56 -11.29 35.87
CA CYS A 47 -3.28 -11.35 34.60
C CYS A 47 -2.33 -10.95 33.50
N ASP A 48 -1.88 -11.95 32.73
CA ASP A 48 -0.97 -11.73 31.61
C ASP A 48 -1.77 -11.45 30.34
N ASP A 49 -1.24 -10.56 29.51
CA ASP A 49 -1.78 -10.23 28.19
C ASP A 49 -1.90 -11.48 27.32
N ILE A 50 -3.04 -11.65 26.67
CA ILE A 50 -3.26 -12.73 25.71
C ILE A 50 -2.68 -12.28 24.37
N ASN A 51 -1.65 -12.96 23.89
CA ASN A 51 -1.14 -12.68 22.56
C ASN A 51 -2.02 -13.34 21.49
N GLU A 52 -3.02 -12.61 20.97
CA GLU A 52 -3.93 -13.16 19.96
C GLU A 52 -3.26 -13.40 18.61
N CYS A 53 -2.05 -12.87 18.38
CA CYS A 53 -1.28 -13.11 17.16
C CYS A 53 -0.42 -14.38 17.20
N SER A 54 -0.35 -15.05 18.35
CA SER A 54 0.49 -16.23 18.57
C SER A 54 -0.34 -17.45 18.99
N PRO A 55 0.17 -18.68 18.82
CA PRO A 55 -0.45 -19.85 19.43
C PRO A 55 -0.61 -19.64 20.94
N PRO A 56 -1.74 -20.05 21.55
CA PRO A 56 -2.74 -20.97 20.99
C PRO A 56 -3.92 -20.32 20.25
N VAL A 57 -4.18 -19.01 20.43
CA VAL A 57 -5.40 -18.32 19.94
C VAL A 57 -5.14 -17.53 18.64
N ARG A 58 -4.19 -17.98 17.81
CA ARG A 58 -3.73 -17.22 16.64
C ARG A 58 -4.89 -16.77 15.74
N VAL A 59 -5.21 -15.47 15.78
CA VAL A 59 -6.25 -14.86 14.96
C VAL A 59 -5.78 -14.75 13.51
N SER A 60 -6.69 -15.04 12.58
CA SER A 60 -6.50 -14.78 11.15
C SER A 60 -6.93 -13.36 10.81
N CYS A 61 -5.97 -12.56 10.33
CA CYS A 61 -6.23 -11.26 9.71
C CYS A 61 -6.59 -11.39 8.22
N GLY A 62 -6.61 -12.59 7.64
CA GLY A 62 -6.80 -12.83 6.22
C GLY A 62 -5.54 -12.57 5.37
N LYS A 63 -5.70 -12.52 4.05
CA LYS A 63 -4.59 -12.37 3.09
C LYS A 63 -4.00 -10.96 3.10
N PHE A 64 -2.70 -10.85 2.83
CA PHE A 64 -1.98 -9.58 2.71
C PHE A 64 -2.13 -8.66 3.92
N ALA A 65 -2.24 -9.27 5.11
CA ALA A 65 -2.39 -8.57 6.36
C ALA A 65 -1.59 -9.26 7.47
N ASP A 66 -1.14 -8.43 8.41
CA ASP A 66 -0.35 -8.83 9.56
C ASP A 66 -1.12 -8.56 10.85
N CYS A 67 -1.04 -9.48 11.80
CA CYS A 67 -1.57 -9.32 13.15
C CYS A 67 -0.57 -8.56 14.03
N ARG A 68 -1.05 -7.61 14.82
CA ARG A 68 -0.27 -6.85 15.81
C ARG A 68 -0.92 -6.98 17.18
N ASN A 69 -0.16 -7.57 18.10
CA ASN A 69 -0.55 -7.69 19.51
C ASN A 69 -0.33 -6.37 20.25
N VAL A 70 -1.25 -6.01 21.12
CA VAL A 70 -1.13 -4.87 22.05
C VAL A 70 -1.67 -5.26 23.40
N GLU A 71 -1.33 -4.53 24.44
CA GLU A 71 -1.82 -4.84 25.79
C GLU A 71 -3.36 -4.78 25.86
N GLY A 72 -3.97 -5.90 26.22
CA GLY A 72 -5.40 -6.12 26.32
C GLY A 72 -6.13 -6.32 24.99
N SER A 73 -5.43 -6.38 23.85
CA SER A 73 -6.07 -6.55 22.54
C SER A 73 -5.13 -6.85 21.37
N TYR A 74 -5.70 -6.89 20.17
CA TYR A 74 -4.93 -6.94 18.93
C TYR A 74 -5.60 -6.13 17.83
N TYR A 75 -4.84 -5.83 16.79
CA TYR A 75 -5.39 -5.33 15.54
C TYR A 75 -4.64 -5.90 14.35
N CYS A 76 -5.32 -5.93 13.22
CA CYS A 76 -4.77 -6.30 11.93
C CYS A 76 -4.39 -5.04 11.15
N THR A 77 -3.31 -5.11 10.39
CA THR A 77 -2.88 -4.07 9.44
C THR A 77 -2.61 -4.71 8.09
N CYS A 78 -2.84 -3.99 6.99
CA CYS A 78 -2.38 -4.47 5.69
C CYS A 78 -0.86 -4.59 5.68
N SER A 79 -0.36 -5.66 5.06
CA SER A 79 1.07 -5.89 4.90
C SER A 79 1.71 -4.79 4.04
N PRO A 80 3.03 -4.57 4.14
CA PRO A 80 3.72 -3.55 3.35
C PRO A 80 3.41 -3.66 1.85
N GLY A 81 3.00 -2.54 1.24
CA GLY A 81 2.55 -2.49 -0.16
C GLY A 81 1.05 -2.72 -0.38
N TYR A 82 0.28 -2.95 0.68
CA TYR A 82 -1.18 -3.09 0.62
C TYR A 82 -1.88 -2.04 1.50
N THR A 83 -3.09 -1.64 1.11
CA THR A 83 -3.90 -0.67 1.85
C THR A 83 -5.38 -1.01 1.84
N LEU A 84 -6.11 -0.52 2.85
CA LEU A 84 -7.57 -0.55 2.85
C LEU A 84 -8.13 0.53 1.92
N PRO A 85 -9.11 0.20 1.04
CA PRO A 85 -9.80 1.17 0.17
C PRO A 85 -10.47 2.31 0.92
N THR A 86 -10.86 2.06 2.18
CA THR A 86 -11.51 3.04 3.06
C THR A 86 -10.52 4.05 3.67
N GLY A 87 -9.20 3.90 3.44
CA GLY A 87 -8.16 4.72 4.06
C GLY A 87 -7.90 4.37 5.54
N GLY A 88 -8.63 3.41 6.11
CA GLY A 88 -8.36 2.86 7.43
C GLY A 88 -6.96 2.24 7.50
N LYS A 89 -6.34 2.32 8.68
CA LYS A 89 -5.01 1.71 8.91
C LYS A 89 -5.09 0.35 9.61
N THR A 90 -6.18 0.10 10.33
CA THR A 90 -6.36 -1.05 11.20
C THR A 90 -7.75 -1.66 11.05
N PHE A 91 -7.86 -2.97 11.25
CA PHE A 91 -9.13 -3.71 11.28
C PHE A 91 -9.03 -4.88 12.28
N ARG A 92 -10.12 -5.58 12.59
CA ARG A 92 -10.13 -6.57 13.68
C ARG A 92 -9.98 -8.02 13.25
N ASN A 93 -10.48 -8.42 12.09
CA ASN A 93 -10.52 -9.83 11.70
C ASN A 93 -10.60 -9.98 10.17
N GLU A 94 -10.52 -11.22 9.70
CA GLU A 94 -10.58 -11.54 8.27
C GLU A 94 -11.85 -11.03 7.55
N SER A 95 -12.99 -10.92 8.22
CA SER A 95 -14.23 -10.41 7.58
C SER A 95 -14.17 -8.91 7.26
N GLU A 96 -13.30 -8.17 7.95
CA GLU A 96 -13.04 -6.75 7.70
C GLU A 96 -11.85 -6.52 6.75
N ASN A 97 -11.18 -7.60 6.31
CA ASN A 97 -10.00 -7.47 5.46
C ASN A 97 -10.39 -7.06 4.04
N MET A 98 -9.96 -5.86 3.65
CA MET A 98 -10.08 -5.35 2.29
C MET A 98 -8.73 -4.92 1.71
N CYS A 99 -7.61 -5.48 2.18
CA CYS A 99 -6.27 -5.09 1.76
C CYS A 99 -6.06 -5.34 0.26
N GLN A 100 -5.72 -4.27 -0.47
CA GLN A 100 -5.46 -4.29 -1.91
C GLN A 100 -4.03 -3.81 -2.20
N ASP A 101 -3.39 -4.37 -3.24
CA ASP A 101 -2.04 -3.96 -3.64
C ASP A 101 -2.06 -2.50 -4.09
N MET A 102 -1.22 -1.66 -3.49
CA MET A 102 -1.06 -0.27 -3.87
C MET A 102 -0.42 -0.14 -5.26
N ASN A 103 0.47 -1.06 -5.62
CA ASN A 103 1.19 -1.02 -6.87
C ASN A 103 0.39 -1.67 -8.00
N LYS A 104 -0.54 -0.89 -8.54
CA LYS A 104 -1.36 -1.25 -9.71
C LYS A 104 -0.53 -1.56 -10.97
N CYS A 105 0.71 -1.07 -11.06
CA CYS A 105 1.63 -1.43 -12.14
C CYS A 105 2.06 -2.89 -12.03
N ARG A 106 2.48 -3.33 -10.84
CA ARG A 106 2.92 -4.71 -10.60
C ARG A 106 1.77 -5.70 -10.66
N SER A 107 0.60 -5.33 -10.15
CA SER A 107 -0.58 -6.21 -10.15
C SER A 107 -1.28 -6.29 -11.51
N GLY A 108 -0.85 -5.51 -12.52
CA GLY A 108 -1.48 -5.46 -13.83
C GLY A 108 -2.89 -4.86 -13.83
N GLN A 109 -3.28 -4.20 -12.73
CA GLN A 109 -4.60 -3.57 -12.57
C GLN A 109 -4.63 -2.12 -13.09
N HIS A 110 -3.52 -1.61 -13.60
CA HIS A 110 -3.45 -0.29 -14.23
C HIS A 110 -4.27 -0.23 -15.52
N ARG A 111 -4.75 0.97 -15.88
CA ARG A 111 -5.46 1.22 -17.14
C ARG A 111 -4.65 2.04 -18.14
N CYS A 112 -3.33 2.05 -17.99
CA CYS A 112 -2.43 2.68 -18.95
C CYS A 112 -2.67 2.15 -20.36
N HIS A 113 -2.69 3.05 -21.34
CA HIS A 113 -2.81 2.70 -22.76
C HIS A 113 -1.56 1.95 -23.23
N ASN A 114 -1.69 1.09 -24.25
CA ASN A 114 -0.59 0.28 -24.76
C ASN A 114 0.60 1.08 -25.32
N SER A 115 0.43 2.37 -25.64
CA SER A 115 1.52 3.27 -26.04
C SER A 115 2.25 3.94 -24.87
N THR A 116 2.00 3.46 -23.65
CA THR A 116 2.60 3.98 -22.43
C THR A 116 3.09 2.85 -21.53
N PHE A 117 3.93 3.19 -20.56
CA PHE A 117 4.31 2.30 -19.47
C PHE A 117 3.82 2.86 -18.12
N CYS A 118 3.49 1.95 -17.21
CA CYS A 118 2.99 2.29 -15.88
C CYS A 118 4.13 2.63 -14.92
N VAL A 119 4.00 3.73 -14.20
CA VAL A 119 4.92 4.17 -13.16
C VAL A 119 4.16 4.26 -11.84
N TYR A 120 4.60 3.49 -10.84
CA TYR A 120 4.01 3.49 -9.51
C TYR A 120 4.22 4.85 -8.81
N THR A 121 3.22 5.32 -8.08
CA THR A 121 3.31 6.48 -7.18
C THR A 121 2.78 6.09 -5.81
N GLU A 122 3.22 6.74 -4.73
CA GLU A 122 2.78 6.41 -3.37
C GLU A 122 1.24 6.44 -3.21
N GLU A 123 0.58 7.32 -3.97
CA GLU A 123 -0.87 7.47 -3.96
C GLU A 123 -1.58 6.54 -4.98
N SER A 124 -0.95 6.18 -6.11
CA SER A 124 -1.52 5.28 -7.12
C SER A 124 -0.50 4.85 -8.20
N TYR A 125 -0.65 5.38 -9.42
CA TYR A 125 0.24 5.18 -10.56
C TYR A 125 -0.02 6.28 -11.60
N THR A 126 0.95 6.50 -12.49
CA THR A 126 0.83 7.38 -13.66
C THR A 126 1.28 6.63 -14.91
N CYS A 127 0.81 7.04 -16.09
CA CYS A 127 1.17 6.41 -17.36
C CYS A 127 2.06 7.35 -18.17
N HIS A 128 3.20 6.84 -18.63
CA HIS A 128 4.24 7.63 -19.27
C HIS A 128 4.45 7.15 -20.69
N CYS A 129 4.60 8.08 -21.65
CA CYS A 129 4.92 7.71 -23.02
C CYS A 129 6.21 6.88 -23.09
N HIS A 130 6.25 5.89 -23.98
CA HIS A 130 7.51 5.25 -24.33
C HIS A 130 8.52 6.28 -24.85
N ARG A 131 9.81 5.94 -24.76
CA ARG A 131 10.86 6.83 -25.25
C ARG A 131 10.70 7.06 -26.74
N GLY A 132 10.79 8.31 -27.17
CA GLY A 132 10.62 8.67 -28.57
C GLY A 132 9.15 8.84 -29.00
N TRP A 133 8.21 8.75 -28.06
CA TRP A 133 6.78 8.99 -28.29
C TRP A 133 6.35 10.31 -27.63
N THR A 134 5.30 10.93 -28.17
CA THR A 134 4.69 12.15 -27.63
C THR A 134 3.21 11.95 -27.33
N PRO A 135 2.63 12.67 -26.35
CA PRO A 135 1.19 12.62 -26.12
C PRO A 135 0.42 13.04 -27.37
N LYS A 136 -0.65 12.32 -27.69
CA LYS A 136 -1.57 12.71 -28.76
C LYS A 136 -2.23 14.06 -28.43
N PRO A 137 -2.71 14.82 -29.45
CA PRO A 137 -3.43 16.06 -29.21
C PRO A 137 -4.60 15.88 -28.22
N GLY A 138 -4.62 16.69 -27.16
CA GLY A 138 -5.63 16.61 -26.10
C GLY A 138 -5.28 15.68 -24.94
N PHE A 139 -4.20 14.91 -25.03
CA PHE A 139 -3.65 14.10 -23.94
C PHE A 139 -2.43 14.77 -23.33
N GLN A 140 -2.23 14.58 -22.02
CA GLN A 140 -1.03 15.03 -21.33
C GLN A 140 -0.19 13.83 -20.91
N ASN A 141 1.14 13.98 -20.89
CA ASN A 141 2.02 12.95 -20.34
C ASN A 141 1.85 12.88 -18.81
N ASN A 142 2.17 11.72 -18.23
CA ASN A 142 2.12 11.48 -16.78
C ASN A 142 0.71 11.50 -16.16
N GLN A 143 -0.32 11.22 -16.96
CA GLN A 143 -1.70 11.04 -16.51
C GLN A 143 -2.11 9.57 -16.61
N MET A 144 -3.14 9.15 -15.89
CA MET A 144 -3.65 7.77 -16.01
C MET A 144 -4.26 7.49 -17.39
N THR A 145 -4.73 8.53 -18.09
CA THR A 145 -5.36 8.47 -19.40
C THR A 145 -4.38 8.80 -20.54
N THR A 146 -3.08 8.94 -20.26
CA THR A 146 -2.10 9.31 -21.28
C THR A 146 -2.16 8.33 -22.46
N GLU A 147 -2.37 8.87 -23.65
CA GLU A 147 -2.19 8.18 -24.91
C GLU A 147 -1.10 8.89 -25.71
N CYS A 148 -0.16 8.10 -26.22
CA CYS A 148 0.96 8.60 -26.99
C CYS A 148 0.94 8.06 -28.42
N GLU A 149 1.61 8.79 -29.29
CA GLU A 149 1.93 8.41 -30.67
C GLU A 149 3.44 8.56 -30.88
N GLU A 150 3.98 7.84 -31.86
CA GLU A 150 5.38 7.96 -32.21
C GLU A 150 5.68 9.39 -32.67
N MET A 151 6.84 9.93 -32.27
CA MET A 151 7.30 11.18 -32.85
C MET A 151 7.58 10.97 -34.34
N SER A 152 6.72 11.54 -35.18
CA SER A 152 7.04 11.69 -36.59
C SER A 152 8.07 12.81 -36.71
N PHE A 153 9.30 12.44 -37.07
CA PHE A 153 10.29 13.44 -37.46
C PHE A 153 9.76 14.11 -38.74
N PRO A 154 9.68 15.45 -38.81
CA PRO A 154 9.41 16.11 -40.07
C PRO A 154 10.47 15.66 -41.06
N SER A 155 10.07 15.37 -42.30
CA SER A 155 11.05 15.03 -43.33
C SER A 155 12.01 16.20 -43.47
N TRP A 156 13.26 16.01 -43.05
CA TRP A 156 14.37 16.94 -43.27
C TRP A 156 14.72 16.91 -44.76
N SER A 157 13.78 17.38 -45.56
CA SER A 157 13.85 17.41 -47.01
C SER A 157 14.82 18.49 -47.43
N ARG A 158 15.69 18.17 -48.38
CA ARG A 158 16.70 19.08 -48.93
C ARG A 158 16.04 20.40 -49.35
N PRO A 159 16.41 21.56 -48.76
CA PRO A 159 15.88 22.84 -49.17
C PRO A 159 16.13 23.06 -50.66
N SER A 160 15.09 23.51 -51.38
CA SER A 160 15.19 23.82 -52.81
C SER A 160 16.23 24.93 -53.02
N GLY A 161 17.23 24.68 -53.89
CA GLY A 161 18.27 25.68 -54.23
C GLY A 161 19.65 25.46 -53.60
N VAL A 162 19.87 24.38 -52.85
CA VAL A 162 21.22 24.02 -52.35
C VAL A 162 22.06 23.46 -53.49
N THR A 163 23.11 24.18 -53.90
CA THR A 163 24.10 23.74 -54.90
C THR A 163 25.35 23.09 -54.30
N SER A 164 25.51 23.18 -52.97
CA SER A 164 26.66 22.61 -52.25
C SER A 164 26.54 21.10 -52.11
N GLN A 165 27.49 20.37 -52.70
CA GLN A 165 27.55 18.92 -52.62
C GLN A 165 27.74 18.40 -51.19
N SER A 166 28.37 19.20 -50.32
CA SER A 166 28.54 18.85 -48.90
C SER A 166 27.23 18.94 -48.12
N LEU A 167 26.43 19.97 -48.35
CA LEU A 167 25.13 20.16 -47.71
C LEU A 167 24.11 19.13 -48.22
N SER A 168 24.12 18.81 -49.52
CA SER A 168 23.29 17.73 -50.05
C SER A 168 23.61 16.39 -49.38
N ARG A 169 24.90 16.03 -49.27
CA ARG A 169 25.33 14.81 -48.55
C ARG A 169 24.96 14.80 -47.07
N PHE A 170 24.91 15.96 -46.42
CA PHE A 170 24.48 16.08 -45.03
C PHE A 170 23.00 15.77 -44.87
N PHE A 171 22.13 16.32 -45.72
CA PHE A 171 20.69 16.04 -45.69
C PHE A 171 20.38 14.58 -46.05
N ASP A 172 21.07 13.99 -47.03
CA ASP A 172 20.91 12.57 -47.37
C ASP A 172 21.22 11.68 -46.15
N LYS A 173 22.32 11.96 -45.43
CA LYS A 173 22.69 11.24 -44.21
C LYS A 173 21.67 11.38 -43.07
N LEU A 174 21.11 12.59 -42.89
CA LEU A 174 20.06 12.80 -41.88
C LEU A 174 18.78 12.05 -42.22
N GLN A 175 18.41 11.99 -43.50
CA GLN A 175 17.23 11.29 -43.95
C GLN A 175 17.39 9.77 -43.82
N ASP A 176 18.58 9.23 -44.11
CA ASP A 176 18.91 7.82 -43.85
C ASP A 176 18.86 7.50 -42.35
N LEU A 177 19.44 8.35 -41.48
CA LEU A 177 19.38 8.19 -40.03
C LEU A 177 17.94 8.21 -39.49
N SER A 178 17.08 9.08 -40.03
CA SER A 178 15.67 9.17 -39.65
C SER A 178 14.85 7.95 -40.09
N ARG A 179 15.18 7.36 -41.25
CA ARG A 179 14.48 6.17 -41.77
C ARG A 179 14.79 4.94 -40.93
N ASP A 180 16.02 4.84 -40.42
CA ASP A 180 16.49 3.69 -39.64
C ASP A 180 16.23 3.86 -38.13
N PHE A 181 15.72 5.02 -37.70
CA PHE A 181 15.42 5.30 -36.30
C PHE A 181 14.21 4.48 -35.83
N LYS A 182 14.43 3.59 -34.85
CA LYS A 182 13.37 2.91 -34.11
C LYS A 182 13.25 3.51 -32.71
N PRO A 183 12.16 4.26 -32.41
CA PRO A 183 11.97 4.89 -31.09
C PRO A 183 12.10 3.90 -29.93
N ASP A 184 11.55 2.70 -30.11
CA ASP A 184 11.48 1.64 -29.10
C ASP A 184 12.84 1.06 -28.70
N PHE A 185 13.89 1.25 -29.50
CA PHE A 185 15.23 0.68 -29.29
C PHE A 185 16.28 1.71 -28.81
N ALA A 186 15.88 2.94 -28.49
CA ALA A 186 16.79 3.96 -27.96
C ALA A 186 17.28 3.59 -26.54
N ASN A 187 18.29 2.71 -26.49
CA ASN A 187 18.91 2.23 -25.26
C ASN A 187 19.58 3.38 -24.47
N TYR A 188 19.42 3.33 -23.15
CA TYR A 188 19.99 4.24 -22.18
C TYR A 188 21.50 4.42 -22.36
N THR A 189 21.94 5.61 -22.76
CA THR A 189 23.34 6.04 -22.56
C THR A 189 23.42 7.47 -22.05
N ILE A 190 22.72 7.78 -20.96
CA ILE A 190 23.12 8.86 -20.04
C ILE A 190 22.72 8.38 -18.63
N LYS A 191 23.74 8.03 -17.83
CA LYS A 191 23.65 7.96 -16.35
C LYS A 191 24.08 9.30 -15.80
#